data_AF-A0A269PCR2-F1
#
_entry.id   AF-A0A269PCR2-F1
#
_cell.length_a   1.000
_cell.length_b   1.000
_cell.length_c   1.000
_cell.angle_alpha   90.00
_cell.angle_beta   90.00
_cell.angle_gamma   90.00
#
_symmetry.space_group_name_H-M   'P 1'
#
loop_
_entity.id
_entity.type
_entity.pdbx_description
1 polymer ?
#
loop_
_entity_poly.entity_id
_entity_poly.type
_entity_poly.pdbx_seq_one_letter_code
_entity_poly.pdbx_strand_id
1 'polypeptide(L)'
;MSAPVALSLASCDALDVVGPRPNADLVALAQQAVADEQALGDAPLAHTRAMQAQQLFDEVERLCGTTESGELPSTCKVERTPGESAGNPDEVSAADHAADALTEAAADVPEESVALVTAQAIDLRVAAGTEPAADADNTDSEITNEADLDAAREMLRREYAAQYGFSMATAYADDALDQRLEALRDASDERVRALVTALEPSGDVPEAAPGYVFEGVPAPADVASAGAYAQTQQQALTDQWRAIAANAEGPQFRRLAIQLAAESQGA
;
A
#
# COMPACT_ATOMS: atom_id res chain seq x y z
N MET A 1 40.22 -26.19 58.34
CA MET A 1 39.24 -26.67 57.34
C MET A 1 38.66 -25.43 56.69
N SER A 2 39.16 -25.07 55.50
CA SER A 2 38.71 -23.89 54.76
C SER A 2 38.04 -24.38 53.48
N ALA A 3 36.75 -24.10 53.35
CA ALA A 3 35.98 -24.40 52.14
C ALA A 3 36.27 -23.34 51.07
N PRO A 4 36.38 -23.72 49.78
CA PRO A 4 36.48 -22.73 48.71
C PRO A 4 35.08 -22.18 48.40
N VAL A 5 34.95 -20.86 48.42
CA VAL A 5 33.80 -20.14 47.87
C VAL A 5 33.97 -20.14 46.35
N ALA A 6 33.13 -20.90 45.66
CA ALA A 6 33.01 -20.84 44.22
C ALA A 6 32.24 -19.56 43.85
N LEU A 7 32.97 -18.58 43.31
CA LEU A 7 32.38 -17.43 42.62
C LEU A 7 31.81 -17.92 41.30
N SER A 8 30.50 -18.13 41.26
CA SER A 8 29.73 -18.28 40.03
C SER A 8 29.76 -16.94 39.29
N LEU A 9 30.60 -16.85 38.27
CA LEU A 9 30.56 -15.77 37.28
C LEU A 9 29.24 -15.90 36.52
N ALA A 10 28.27 -15.03 36.83
CA ALA A 10 27.15 -14.79 35.95
C ALA A 10 27.71 -14.11 34.70
N SER A 11 27.85 -14.86 33.61
CA SER A 11 28.05 -14.28 32.29
C SER A 11 26.78 -13.51 31.95
N CYS A 12 26.83 -12.18 32.02
CA CYS A 12 25.92 -11.38 31.21
C CYS A 12 26.22 -11.79 29.77
N ASP A 13 25.28 -12.48 29.12
CA ASP A 13 25.41 -12.90 27.73
C ASP A 13 25.70 -11.65 26.89
N ALA A 14 26.91 -11.55 26.35
CA ALA A 14 27.29 -10.45 25.46
C ALA A 14 26.35 -10.37 24.24
N LEU A 15 25.62 -11.45 23.95
CA LEU A 15 24.57 -11.54 22.94
C LEU A 15 23.35 -10.65 23.25
N ASP A 16 23.01 -10.38 24.51
CA ASP A 16 21.91 -9.45 24.84
C ASP A 16 22.28 -7.98 24.57
N VAL A 17 23.58 -7.69 24.44
CA VAL A 17 24.11 -6.35 24.15
C VAL A 17 24.41 -6.16 22.66
N VAL A 18 24.83 -7.22 21.95
CA VAL A 18 25.35 -7.15 20.56
C VAL A 18 24.43 -7.85 19.53
N GLY A 19 23.29 -8.40 19.93
CA GLY A 19 22.33 -9.06 19.02
C GLY A 19 21.55 -8.10 18.09
N PRO A 20 20.89 -8.63 17.04
CA PRO A 20 20.02 -7.84 16.18
C PRO A 20 18.92 -7.18 17.01
N ARG A 21 18.45 -6.03 16.53
CA ARG A 21 17.41 -5.24 17.18
C ARG A 21 16.19 -5.16 16.27
N PRO A 22 14.97 -5.18 16.84
CA PRO A 22 13.77 -4.99 16.05
C PRO A 22 13.78 -3.57 15.47
N ASN A 23 13.31 -3.42 14.23
CA ASN A 23 13.13 -2.09 13.65
C ASN A 23 12.03 -1.36 14.43
N ALA A 24 12.37 -0.20 15.00
CA ALA A 24 11.49 0.52 15.93
C ALA A 24 10.24 1.08 15.23
N ASP A 25 10.35 1.49 13.96
CA ASP A 25 9.24 2.06 13.21
C ASP A 25 8.19 0.99 12.89
N LEU A 26 8.62 -0.20 12.45
CA LEU A 26 7.72 -1.34 12.25
C LEU A 26 7.06 -1.81 13.55
N VAL A 27 7.78 -1.79 14.67
CA VAL A 27 7.20 -2.09 15.99
C VAL A 27 6.15 -1.05 16.36
N ALA A 28 6.43 0.24 16.18
CA ALA A 28 5.49 1.31 16.48
C ALA A 28 4.21 1.20 15.63
N LEU A 29 4.35 0.93 14.33
CA LEU A 29 3.22 0.68 13.43
C LEU A 29 2.40 -0.55 13.85
N ALA A 30 3.06 -1.65 14.22
CA ALA A 30 2.38 -2.87 14.67
C ALA A 30 1.59 -2.61 15.96
N GLN A 31 2.21 -1.92 16.91
CA GLN A 31 1.60 -1.57 18.18
C GLN A 31 0.46 -0.57 18.03
N GLN A 32 0.54 0.38 17.09
CA GLN A 32 -0.58 1.25 16.72
C GLN A 32 -1.74 0.44 16.16
N ALA A 33 -1.47 -0.54 15.28
CA ALA A 33 -2.51 -1.41 14.73
C ALA A 33 -3.22 -2.25 15.82
N VAL A 34 -2.50 -2.71 16.84
CA VAL A 34 -3.12 -3.35 18.02
C VAL A 34 -3.96 -2.34 18.82
N ALA A 35 -3.50 -1.10 18.98
CA ALA A 35 -4.25 -0.07 19.69
C ALA A 35 -5.56 0.27 18.96
N ASP A 36 -5.52 0.41 17.63
CA ASP A 36 -6.70 0.67 16.80
C ASP A 36 -7.69 -0.48 16.88
N GLU A 37 -7.23 -1.73 16.74
CA GLU A 37 -8.08 -2.92 16.87
C GLU A 37 -8.87 -2.92 18.18
N GLN A 38 -8.19 -2.66 19.30
CA GLN A 38 -8.84 -2.62 20.61
C GLN A 38 -9.83 -1.46 20.75
N ALA A 39 -9.51 -0.29 20.19
CA ALA A 39 -10.39 0.88 20.24
C ALA A 39 -11.65 0.71 19.39
N LEU A 40 -11.51 0.02 18.24
CA LEU A 40 -12.58 -0.23 17.27
C LEU A 40 -13.53 -1.36 17.71
N GLY A 41 -13.06 -2.32 18.51
CA GLY A 41 -13.90 -3.40 19.04
C GLY A 41 -14.47 -4.29 17.93
N ASP A 42 -15.79 -4.35 17.78
CA ASP A 42 -16.47 -5.21 16.80
C ASP A 42 -16.61 -4.57 15.39
N ALA A 43 -16.05 -3.37 15.19
CA ALA A 43 -16.07 -2.69 13.89
C ALA A 43 -15.33 -3.52 12.81
N PRO A 44 -15.81 -3.53 11.55
CA PRO A 44 -15.16 -4.23 10.44
C PRO A 44 -13.65 -3.94 10.31
N LEU A 45 -13.25 -2.68 10.49
CA LEU A 45 -11.84 -2.28 10.41
C LEU A 45 -10.96 -2.93 11.49
N ALA A 46 -11.52 -3.30 12.65
CA ALA A 46 -10.75 -3.92 13.73
C ALA A 46 -10.06 -5.22 13.28
N HIS A 47 -10.73 -6.04 12.47
CA HIS A 47 -10.15 -7.26 11.92
C HIS A 47 -8.98 -6.96 10.97
N THR A 48 -9.12 -5.95 10.11
CA THR A 48 -8.05 -5.50 9.22
C THR A 48 -6.83 -5.05 10.03
N ARG A 49 -7.04 -4.26 11.10
CA ARG A 49 -5.94 -3.80 11.97
C ARG A 49 -5.28 -4.94 12.73
N ALA A 50 -6.02 -5.94 13.22
CA ALA A 50 -5.44 -7.16 13.79
C ALA A 50 -4.51 -7.88 12.80
N MET A 51 -4.96 -8.08 11.57
CA MET A 51 -4.18 -8.75 10.53
C MET A 51 -2.93 -7.95 10.17
N GLN A 52 -3.04 -6.62 10.07
CA GLN A 52 -1.93 -5.73 9.78
C GLN A 52 -0.89 -5.71 10.91
N ALA A 53 -1.33 -5.66 12.18
CA ALA A 53 -0.45 -5.79 13.34
C ALA A 53 0.35 -7.10 13.29
N GLN A 54 -0.32 -8.22 13.01
CA GLN A 54 0.32 -9.52 12.91
C GLN A 54 1.38 -9.55 11.80
N GLN A 55 1.08 -9.04 10.62
CA GLN A 55 2.02 -8.97 9.50
C GLN A 55 3.24 -8.10 9.83
N LEU A 56 3.04 -6.96 10.49
CA LEU A 56 4.14 -6.06 10.87
C LEU A 56 5.04 -6.70 11.95
N PHE A 57 4.48 -7.39 12.94
CA PHE A 57 5.29 -8.15 13.90
C PHE A 57 6.05 -9.30 13.25
N ASP A 58 5.43 -10.02 12.31
CA ASP A 58 6.11 -11.10 11.59
C ASP A 58 7.22 -10.55 10.69
N GLU A 59 7.06 -9.35 10.13
CA GLU A 59 8.11 -8.66 9.39
C GLU A 59 9.27 -8.21 10.29
N VAL A 60 8.98 -7.69 11.49
CA VAL A 60 10.01 -7.41 12.51
C VAL A 60 10.82 -8.67 12.84
N GLU A 61 10.15 -9.80 13.05
CA GLU A 61 10.80 -11.08 13.32
C GLU A 61 11.62 -11.57 12.13
N ARG A 62 11.10 -11.44 10.90
CA ARG A 62 11.81 -11.79 9.67
C ARG A 62 13.11 -11.02 9.52
N LEU A 63 13.09 -9.71 9.76
CA LEU A 63 14.26 -8.83 9.69
C LEU A 63 15.29 -9.14 10.77
N CYS A 64 14.84 -9.54 11.96
CA CYS A 64 15.71 -10.00 13.03
C CYS A 64 16.40 -11.33 12.74
N GLY A 65 15.83 -12.13 11.82
CA GLY A 65 16.33 -13.46 11.48
C GLY A 65 16.22 -14.45 12.63
N THR A 66 16.95 -15.56 12.51
CA THR A 66 16.98 -16.63 13.51
C THR A 66 18.40 -16.91 14.01
N THR A 67 18.52 -17.38 15.24
CA THR A 67 19.76 -17.92 15.81
C THR A 67 20.19 -19.20 15.10
N GLU A 68 21.37 -19.73 15.44
CA GLU A 68 21.84 -21.05 14.97
C GLU A 68 20.90 -22.21 15.35
N SER A 69 20.13 -22.07 16.44
CA SER A 69 19.09 -23.02 16.84
C SER A 69 17.78 -22.88 16.04
N GLY A 70 17.68 -21.89 15.16
CA GLY A 70 16.46 -21.59 14.39
C GLY A 70 15.41 -20.82 15.20
N GLU A 71 15.78 -20.17 16.30
CA GLU A 71 14.88 -19.44 17.19
C GLU A 71 15.01 -17.92 17.00
N LEU A 72 13.98 -17.16 17.33
CA LEU A 72 14.06 -15.68 17.35
C LEU A 72 15.05 -15.22 18.45
N PRO A 73 16.03 -14.35 18.12
CA PRO A 73 16.95 -13.80 19.11
C PRO A 73 16.22 -13.12 20.29
N SER A 74 16.72 -13.29 21.52
CA SER A 74 16.14 -12.68 22.73
C SER A 74 16.00 -11.17 22.63
N THR A 75 16.97 -10.51 22.00
CA THR A 75 17.03 -9.05 21.77
C THR A 75 15.98 -8.54 20.80
N CYS A 76 15.31 -9.42 20.06
CA CYS A 76 14.26 -9.12 19.09
C CYS A 76 12.85 -9.48 19.57
N LYS A 77 12.71 -9.99 20.80
CA LYS A 77 11.39 -10.25 21.37
C LYS A 77 10.71 -8.92 21.68
N VAL A 78 9.60 -8.67 21.01
CA VAL A 78 8.76 -7.49 21.19
C VAL A 78 7.42 -7.87 21.81
N GLU A 79 6.89 -6.98 22.65
CA GLU A 79 5.56 -7.16 23.22
C GLU A 79 4.51 -6.87 22.14
N ARG A 80 3.63 -7.84 21.90
CA ARG A 80 2.51 -7.73 20.95
C ARG A 80 1.28 -7.11 21.61
N THR A 81 1.46 -5.94 22.22
CA THR A 81 0.43 -5.16 22.92
C THR A 81 0.35 -3.76 22.33
N PRO A 82 -0.70 -2.97 22.65
CA PRO A 82 -0.70 -1.55 22.31
C PRO A 82 0.56 -0.85 22.82
N GLY A 83 1.05 0.10 22.05
CA GLY A 83 2.17 0.97 22.41
C GLY A 83 1.71 2.14 23.29
N GLU A 84 2.42 3.26 23.19
CA GLU A 84 2.07 4.49 23.94
C GLU A 84 0.87 5.24 23.33
N SER A 85 0.59 5.03 22.05
CA SER A 85 -0.51 5.67 21.34
C SER A 85 -1.86 5.07 21.72
N ALA A 86 -2.86 5.94 21.88
CA ALA A 86 -4.25 5.51 21.94
C ALA A 86 -4.74 5.16 20.52
N GLY A 87 -5.52 4.08 20.40
CA GLY A 87 -6.24 3.77 19.16
C GLY A 87 -7.39 4.75 18.93
N ASN A 88 -7.87 4.81 17.69
CA ASN A 88 -9.02 5.65 17.31
C ASN A 88 -10.31 4.81 17.22
N PRO A 89 -11.37 5.13 17.97
CA PRO A 89 -12.63 4.37 17.93
C PRO A 89 -13.52 4.69 16.72
N ASP A 90 -13.21 5.74 15.93
CA ASP A 90 -13.90 6.06 14.69
C ASP A 90 -13.22 5.36 13.50
N GLU A 91 -13.95 4.52 12.76
CA GLU A 91 -13.38 3.69 11.69
C GLU A 91 -12.69 4.50 10.59
N VAL A 92 -13.34 5.54 10.09
CA VAL A 92 -12.80 6.34 8.98
C VAL A 92 -11.55 7.07 9.44
N SER A 93 -11.62 7.76 10.58
CA SER A 93 -10.47 8.47 11.13
C SER A 93 -9.32 7.53 11.55
N ALA A 94 -9.63 6.30 12.00
CA ALA A 94 -8.63 5.29 12.30
C ALA A 94 -7.92 4.82 11.04
N ALA A 95 -8.67 4.55 9.98
CA ALA A 95 -8.12 4.14 8.69
C ALA A 95 -7.24 5.24 8.07
N ASP A 96 -7.70 6.48 8.05
CA ASP A 96 -6.95 7.60 7.48
C ASP A 96 -5.66 7.88 8.24
N HIS A 97 -5.71 8.02 9.56
CA HIS A 97 -4.50 8.26 10.35
C HIS A 97 -3.49 7.10 10.23
N ALA A 98 -3.98 5.86 10.20
CA ALA A 98 -3.10 4.70 10.02
C ALA A 98 -2.48 4.65 8.61
N ALA A 99 -3.24 5.01 7.58
CA ALA A 99 -2.75 5.09 6.21
C ALA A 99 -1.66 6.18 6.07
N ASP A 100 -1.87 7.35 6.69
CA ASP A 100 -0.87 8.43 6.74
C ASP A 100 0.41 7.95 7.44
N ALA A 101 0.29 7.37 8.63
CA ALA A 101 1.44 6.88 9.39
C ALA A 101 2.25 5.82 8.62
N LEU A 102 1.58 4.88 7.95
CA LEU A 102 2.24 3.88 7.11
C LEU A 102 2.92 4.50 5.88
N THR A 103 2.29 5.51 5.27
CA THR A 103 2.83 6.20 4.10
C THR A 103 4.08 7.02 4.44
N GLU A 104 4.06 7.70 5.59
CA GLU A 104 5.22 8.43 6.11
C GLU A 104 6.36 7.47 6.47
N ALA A 105 6.06 6.40 7.21
CA ALA A 105 7.05 5.42 7.64
C ALA A 105 7.72 4.68 6.48
N ALA A 106 7.10 4.61 5.29
CA ALA A 106 7.71 4.02 4.11
C ALA A 106 9.06 4.64 3.70
N ALA A 107 9.40 5.84 4.18
CA ALA A 107 10.72 6.46 3.96
C ALA A 107 11.80 5.96 4.92
N ASP A 108 11.41 5.43 6.09
CA ASP A 108 12.30 5.12 7.22
C ASP A 108 12.42 3.62 7.49
N VAL A 109 11.44 2.81 7.08
CA VAL A 109 11.51 1.35 7.17
C VAL A 109 12.56 0.76 6.22
N PRO A 110 13.07 -0.45 6.50
CA PRO A 110 13.95 -1.15 5.57
C PRO A 110 13.30 -1.33 4.20
N GLU A 111 14.10 -1.29 3.14
CA GLU A 111 13.64 -1.38 1.75
C GLU A 111 12.75 -2.61 1.50
N GLU A 112 13.11 -3.76 2.11
CA GLU A 112 12.35 -5.00 1.98
C GLU A 112 10.95 -4.93 2.62
N SER A 113 10.70 -3.96 3.50
CA SER A 113 9.43 -3.77 4.22
C SER A 113 8.55 -2.69 3.61
N VAL A 114 9.07 -1.86 2.68
CA VAL A 114 8.32 -0.78 2.03
C VAL A 114 7.05 -1.32 1.36
N ALA A 115 7.17 -2.41 0.60
CA ALA A 115 6.04 -3.02 -0.08
C ALA A 115 4.92 -3.45 0.88
N LEU A 116 5.27 -3.93 2.09
CA LEU A 116 4.29 -4.32 3.11
C LEU A 116 3.56 -3.09 3.64
N VAL A 117 4.28 -2.06 4.09
CA VAL A 117 3.64 -0.86 4.68
C VAL A 117 2.81 -0.10 3.65
N THR A 118 3.27 -0.03 2.39
CA THR A 118 2.51 0.56 1.29
C THR A 118 1.25 -0.23 0.98
N ALA A 119 1.32 -1.57 0.92
CA ALA A 119 0.14 -2.41 0.72
C ALA A 119 -0.91 -2.20 1.81
N GLN A 120 -0.48 -2.09 3.08
CA GLN A 120 -1.39 -1.83 4.19
C GLN A 120 -2.00 -0.43 4.13
N ALA A 121 -1.23 0.59 3.73
CA ALA A 121 -1.73 1.95 3.54
C ALA A 121 -2.83 2.01 2.47
N ILE A 122 -2.63 1.32 1.34
CA ILE A 122 -3.63 1.21 0.27
C ILE A 122 -4.93 0.58 0.79
N ASP A 123 -4.83 -0.54 1.50
CA ASP A 123 -6.02 -1.24 2.03
C ASP A 123 -6.80 -0.36 3.03
N LEU A 124 -6.10 0.49 3.80
CA LEU A 124 -6.73 1.43 4.72
C LEU A 124 -7.38 2.61 4.01
N ARG A 125 -6.79 3.15 2.93
CA ARG A 125 -7.42 4.18 2.10
C ARG A 125 -8.69 3.69 1.40
N VAL A 126 -8.75 2.40 1.06
CA VAL A 126 -9.98 1.77 0.59
C VAL A 126 -11.01 1.73 1.73
N ALA A 127 -10.61 1.36 2.94
CA ALA A 127 -11.50 1.26 4.10
C ALA A 127 -12.04 2.60 4.61
N ALA A 128 -11.24 3.69 4.51
CA ALA A 128 -11.66 5.04 4.89
C ALA A 128 -12.77 5.61 4.00
N GLY A 129 -12.96 5.03 2.80
CA GLY A 129 -13.75 5.65 1.74
C GLY A 129 -12.86 6.62 0.98
N THR A 130 -12.49 6.24 -0.24
CA THR A 130 -11.52 6.98 -1.03
C THR A 130 -12.12 8.28 -1.55
N GLU A 131 -11.69 9.44 -1.03
CA GLU A 131 -11.94 10.71 -1.72
C GLU A 131 -11.15 10.74 -3.03
N PRO A 132 -11.71 11.27 -4.14
CA PRO A 132 -10.97 11.36 -5.40
C PRO A 132 -9.67 12.15 -5.20
N ALA A 133 -8.54 11.59 -5.64
CA ALA A 133 -7.21 12.18 -5.55
C ALA A 133 -7.15 13.55 -6.25
N ALA A 134 -7.98 13.73 -7.27
CA ALA A 134 -8.13 14.98 -7.98
C ALA A 134 -8.74 16.11 -7.12
N ASP A 135 -9.46 15.76 -6.05
CA ASP A 135 -10.11 16.69 -5.13
C ASP A 135 -9.30 16.90 -3.84
N ALA A 136 -8.25 16.09 -3.62
CA ALA A 136 -7.32 16.29 -2.51
C ALA A 136 -6.51 17.59 -2.70
N ASP A 137 -6.36 18.37 -1.62
CA ASP A 137 -5.56 19.61 -1.63
C ASP A 137 -4.06 19.29 -1.78
N ASN A 138 -3.62 19.19 -3.04
CA ASN A 138 -2.26 18.81 -3.42
C ASN A 138 -1.36 20.03 -3.69
N THR A 139 -1.76 21.23 -3.23
CA THR A 139 -1.15 22.51 -3.61
C THR A 139 0.34 22.69 -3.23
N ASP A 140 0.90 21.77 -2.43
CA ASP A 140 2.29 21.82 -1.95
C ASP A 140 3.14 20.57 -2.33
N SER A 141 2.69 19.74 -3.28
CA SER A 141 3.31 18.43 -3.57
C SER A 141 3.77 18.25 -5.02
N GLU A 142 4.66 19.12 -5.50
CA GLU A 142 5.32 18.91 -6.80
C GLU A 142 6.17 17.63 -6.78
N ILE A 143 5.98 16.77 -7.78
CA ILE A 143 6.84 15.60 -8.00
C ILE A 143 8.14 16.09 -8.65
N THR A 144 9.25 15.95 -7.94
CA THR A 144 10.56 16.46 -8.40
C THR A 144 11.56 15.36 -8.76
N ASN A 145 11.27 14.10 -8.41
CA ASN A 145 12.09 12.95 -8.75
C ASN A 145 11.75 12.47 -10.19
N GLU A 146 12.76 12.33 -11.05
CA GLU A 146 12.55 11.94 -12.46
C GLU A 146 12.02 10.50 -12.61
N ALA A 147 12.44 9.56 -11.75
CA ALA A 147 11.93 8.19 -11.77
C ALA A 147 10.44 8.14 -11.41
N ASP A 148 10.01 8.97 -10.45
CA ASP A 148 8.60 9.13 -10.11
C ASP A 148 7.81 9.81 -11.24
N LEU A 149 8.38 10.83 -11.91
CA LEU A 149 7.77 11.45 -13.09
C LEU A 149 7.64 10.46 -14.25
N ASP A 150 8.64 9.62 -14.49
CA ASP A 150 8.59 8.52 -15.47
C ASP A 150 7.47 7.52 -15.13
N ALA A 151 7.38 7.11 -13.87
CA ALA A 151 6.34 6.20 -13.39
C ALA A 151 4.93 6.81 -13.54
N ALA A 152 4.76 8.09 -13.20
CA ALA A 152 3.51 8.82 -13.36
C ALA A 152 3.10 8.93 -14.84
N ARG A 153 4.04 9.29 -15.73
CA ARG A 153 3.81 9.34 -17.19
C ARG A 153 3.40 7.97 -17.74
N GLU A 154 4.04 6.90 -17.27
CA GLU A 154 3.70 5.54 -17.68
C GLU A 154 2.31 5.12 -17.18
N MET A 155 1.94 5.45 -15.94
CA MET A 155 0.59 5.19 -15.46
C MET A 155 -0.47 5.99 -16.20
N LEU A 156 -0.19 7.23 -16.58
CA LEU A 156 -1.12 8.02 -17.39
C LEU A 156 -1.40 7.34 -18.74
N ARG A 157 -0.37 6.80 -19.41
CA ARG A 157 -0.55 6.02 -20.64
C ARG A 157 -1.35 4.75 -20.42
N ARG A 158 -1.16 4.08 -19.27
CA ARG A 158 -1.89 2.86 -18.90
C ARG A 158 -3.36 3.13 -18.61
N GLU A 159 -3.69 4.23 -17.94
CA GLU A 159 -5.06 4.67 -17.74
C GLU A 159 -5.74 4.93 -19.10
N TYR A 160 -5.11 5.68 -20.00
CA TYR A 160 -5.67 5.89 -21.34
C TYR A 160 -5.87 4.59 -22.11
N ALA A 161 -4.93 3.64 -22.00
CA ALA A 161 -5.09 2.32 -22.59
C ALA A 161 -6.27 1.55 -21.98
N ALA A 162 -6.42 1.57 -20.65
CA ALA A 162 -7.52 0.92 -19.95
C ALA A 162 -8.88 1.51 -20.38
N GLN A 163 -9.01 2.84 -20.42
CA GLN A 163 -10.21 3.53 -20.91
C GLN A 163 -10.58 3.14 -22.34
N TYR A 164 -9.58 3.05 -23.23
CA TYR A 164 -9.79 2.56 -24.59
C TYR A 164 -10.28 1.11 -24.60
N GLY A 165 -9.66 0.25 -23.79
CA GLY A 165 -10.07 -1.14 -23.63
C GLY A 165 -11.50 -1.30 -23.12
N PHE A 166 -11.89 -0.54 -22.11
CA PHE A 166 -13.26 -0.51 -21.58
C PHE A 166 -14.25 -0.01 -22.64
N SER A 167 -13.88 1.05 -23.38
CA SER A 167 -14.68 1.57 -24.50
C SER A 167 -14.89 0.54 -25.61
N MET A 168 -13.89 -0.31 -25.88
CA MET A 168 -14.03 -1.40 -26.86
C MET A 168 -14.99 -2.48 -26.36
N ALA A 169 -14.98 -2.79 -25.07
CA ALA A 169 -15.83 -3.83 -24.48
C ALA A 169 -17.32 -3.49 -24.53
N THR A 170 -17.71 -2.21 -24.55
CA THR A 170 -19.13 -1.79 -24.63
C THR A 170 -19.84 -2.27 -25.91
N ALA A 171 -19.09 -2.50 -26.99
CA ALA A 171 -19.65 -3.01 -28.25
C ALA A 171 -20.30 -4.41 -28.11
N TYR A 172 -19.98 -5.14 -27.04
CA TYR A 172 -20.48 -6.48 -26.73
C TYR A 172 -21.23 -6.55 -25.40
N ALA A 173 -21.42 -5.43 -24.72
CA ALA A 173 -22.00 -5.38 -23.39
C ALA A 173 -23.53 -5.51 -23.40
N ASP A 174 -24.07 -6.08 -22.33
CA ASP A 174 -25.47 -5.88 -21.94
C ASP A 174 -25.57 -4.69 -20.98
N ASP A 175 -26.80 -4.30 -20.60
CA ASP A 175 -27.04 -3.10 -19.78
C ASP A 175 -26.28 -3.13 -18.43
N ALA A 176 -26.06 -4.32 -17.85
CA ALA A 176 -25.37 -4.47 -16.59
C ALA A 176 -23.85 -4.32 -16.76
N LEU A 177 -23.28 -4.92 -17.80
CA LEU A 177 -21.87 -4.76 -18.11
C LEU A 177 -21.56 -3.34 -18.58
N ASP A 178 -22.45 -2.71 -19.34
CA ASP A 178 -22.27 -1.33 -19.81
C ASP A 178 -22.18 -0.34 -18.64
N GLN A 179 -23.08 -0.45 -17.65
CA GLN A 179 -23.02 0.35 -16.40
C GLN A 179 -21.71 0.13 -15.64
N ARG A 180 -21.22 -1.11 -15.58
CA ARG A 180 -19.92 -1.39 -14.95
C ARG A 180 -18.77 -0.75 -15.72
N LEU A 181 -18.78 -0.84 -17.05
CA LEU A 181 -17.74 -0.24 -17.90
C LEU A 181 -17.74 1.28 -17.81
N GLU A 182 -18.92 1.91 -17.68
CA GLU A 182 -19.05 3.35 -17.42
C GLU A 182 -18.40 3.72 -16.08
N ALA A 183 -18.73 3.02 -14.99
CA ALA A 183 -18.12 3.27 -13.68
C ALA A 183 -16.59 3.11 -13.68
N LEU A 184 -16.06 2.09 -14.37
CA LEU A 184 -14.61 1.90 -14.51
C LEU A 184 -13.93 3.04 -15.27
N ARG A 185 -14.62 3.59 -16.28
CA ARG A 185 -14.11 4.72 -17.07
C ARG A 185 -14.16 6.01 -16.26
N ASP A 186 -15.25 6.26 -15.53
CA ASP A 186 -15.37 7.42 -14.66
C ASP A 186 -14.26 7.42 -13.61
N ALA A 187 -14.05 6.30 -12.90
CA ALA A 187 -12.96 6.16 -11.92
C ALA A 187 -11.57 6.36 -12.57
N SER A 188 -11.38 5.88 -13.80
CA SER A 188 -10.13 6.12 -14.55
C SER A 188 -9.96 7.58 -14.94
N ASP A 189 -11.03 8.28 -15.33
CA ASP A 189 -11.00 9.72 -15.63
C ASP A 189 -10.58 10.55 -14.41
N GLU A 190 -10.99 10.16 -13.20
CA GLU A 190 -10.52 10.82 -11.96
C GLU A 190 -9.01 10.66 -11.76
N ARG A 191 -8.49 9.45 -11.92
CA ARG A 191 -7.04 9.18 -11.84
C ARG A 191 -6.26 9.89 -12.93
N VAL A 192 -6.78 9.93 -14.16
CA VAL A 192 -6.19 10.70 -15.27
C VAL A 192 -6.12 12.18 -14.92
N ARG A 193 -7.19 12.79 -14.38
CA ARG A 193 -7.19 14.20 -13.96
C ARG A 193 -6.14 14.49 -12.88
N ALA A 194 -6.02 13.59 -11.90
CA ALA A 194 -5.01 13.71 -10.86
C ALA A 194 -3.58 13.63 -11.42
N LEU A 195 -3.32 12.67 -12.31
CA LEU A 195 -2.02 12.51 -12.97
C LEU A 195 -1.64 13.67 -13.88
N VAL A 196 -2.59 14.17 -14.68
CA VAL A 196 -2.37 15.35 -15.54
C VAL A 196 -1.97 16.54 -14.67
N THR A 197 -2.74 16.83 -13.62
CA THR A 197 -2.43 17.91 -12.66
C THR A 197 -1.04 17.74 -12.04
N ALA A 198 -0.68 16.52 -11.63
CA ALA A 198 0.61 16.23 -11.00
C ALA A 198 1.80 16.37 -11.98
N LEU A 199 1.58 16.10 -13.27
CA LEU A 199 2.61 16.15 -14.32
C LEU A 199 2.73 17.54 -14.96
N GLU A 200 1.72 18.40 -14.88
CA GLU A 200 1.73 19.75 -15.47
C GLU A 200 3.01 20.56 -15.16
N PRO A 201 3.53 20.60 -13.92
CA PRO A 201 4.76 21.35 -13.60
C PRO A 201 6.00 20.87 -14.36
N SER A 202 6.06 19.58 -14.70
CA SER A 202 7.19 19.00 -15.45
C SER A 202 7.25 19.50 -16.90
N GLY A 203 6.14 19.98 -17.44
CA GLY A 203 5.99 20.38 -18.84
C GLY A 203 5.93 19.22 -19.84
N ASP A 204 5.90 17.97 -19.37
CA ASP A 204 5.73 16.78 -20.21
C ASP A 204 4.57 15.91 -19.71
N VAL A 205 3.40 16.17 -20.28
CA VAL A 205 2.17 15.41 -20.02
C VAL A 205 1.81 14.59 -21.26
N PRO A 206 1.92 13.25 -21.20
CA PRO A 206 1.51 12.38 -22.31
C PRO A 206 0.06 12.61 -22.74
N GLU A 207 -0.17 12.69 -24.04
CA GLU A 207 -1.53 12.66 -24.61
C GLU A 207 -1.97 11.22 -24.91
N ALA A 208 -3.29 10.99 -24.92
CA ALA A 208 -3.85 9.71 -25.32
C ALA A 208 -3.53 9.38 -26.79
N ALA A 209 -3.04 8.17 -27.04
CA ALA A 209 -2.84 7.65 -28.39
C ALA A 209 -4.19 7.40 -29.09
N PRO A 210 -4.24 7.46 -30.44
CA PRO A 210 -5.46 7.19 -31.21
C PRO A 210 -5.91 5.72 -31.16
N GLY A 211 -5.07 4.81 -30.66
CA GLY A 211 -5.39 3.40 -30.50
C GLY A 211 -4.33 2.64 -29.71
N TYR A 212 -4.71 1.50 -29.15
CA TYR A 212 -3.89 0.68 -28.25
C TYR A 212 -3.93 -0.79 -28.66
N VAL A 213 -2.86 -1.52 -28.32
CA VAL A 213 -2.73 -2.96 -28.56
C VAL A 213 -2.61 -3.67 -27.21
N PHE A 214 -3.44 -4.68 -26.98
CA PHE A 214 -3.44 -5.50 -25.77
C PHE A 214 -2.90 -6.89 -26.11
N GLU A 215 -1.59 -7.08 -25.94
CA GLU A 215 -0.94 -8.36 -26.25
C GLU A 215 -1.44 -9.46 -25.32
N GLY A 216 -1.71 -10.65 -25.88
CA GLY A 216 -2.14 -11.81 -25.10
C GLY A 216 -3.58 -11.74 -24.56
N VAL A 217 -4.31 -10.65 -24.81
CA VAL A 217 -5.71 -10.49 -24.40
C VAL A 217 -6.60 -10.60 -25.64
N PRO A 218 -7.43 -11.66 -25.76
CA PRO A 218 -8.30 -11.82 -26.93
C PRO A 218 -9.35 -10.71 -26.97
N ALA A 219 -9.65 -10.22 -28.18
CA ALA A 219 -10.76 -9.29 -28.36
C ALA A 219 -12.08 -9.96 -27.96
N PRO A 220 -12.98 -9.23 -27.27
CA PRO A 220 -14.28 -9.76 -26.92
C PRO A 220 -15.13 -10.03 -28.17
N ALA A 221 -16.00 -11.02 -28.06
CA ALA A 221 -16.94 -11.42 -29.13
C ALA A 221 -18.39 -11.57 -28.64
N ASP A 222 -18.59 -11.52 -27.32
CA ASP A 222 -19.87 -11.64 -26.64
C ASP A 222 -19.79 -11.00 -25.23
N VAL A 223 -20.91 -10.94 -24.53
CA VAL A 223 -21.01 -10.33 -23.18
C VAL A 223 -20.04 -11.00 -22.18
N ALA A 224 -19.90 -12.32 -22.23
CA ALA A 224 -19.07 -13.06 -21.28
C ALA A 224 -17.58 -12.76 -21.48
N SER A 225 -17.11 -12.78 -22.73
CA SER A 225 -15.73 -12.43 -23.08
C SER A 225 -15.43 -10.95 -22.86
N ALA A 226 -16.40 -10.04 -23.03
CA ALA A 226 -16.27 -8.63 -22.69
C ALA A 226 -16.12 -8.41 -21.18
N GLY A 227 -16.92 -9.10 -20.36
CA GLY A 227 -16.79 -9.05 -18.91
C GLY A 227 -15.42 -9.55 -18.42
N ALA A 228 -14.96 -10.69 -18.95
CA ALA A 228 -13.64 -11.24 -18.62
C ALA A 228 -12.49 -10.33 -19.08
N TYR A 229 -12.63 -9.73 -20.27
CA TYR A 229 -11.70 -8.73 -20.80
C TYR A 229 -11.57 -7.54 -19.84
N ALA A 230 -12.69 -6.93 -19.48
CA ALA A 230 -12.71 -5.76 -18.60
C ALA A 230 -12.13 -6.06 -17.22
N GLN A 231 -12.49 -7.21 -16.64
CA GLN A 231 -11.94 -7.66 -15.36
C GLN A 231 -10.41 -7.86 -15.42
N THR A 232 -9.90 -8.46 -16.49
CA THR A 232 -8.45 -8.68 -16.67
C THR A 232 -7.71 -7.34 -16.75
N GLN A 233 -8.25 -6.38 -17.51
CA GLN A 233 -7.66 -5.04 -17.63
C GLN A 233 -7.69 -4.28 -16.30
N GLN A 234 -8.82 -4.33 -15.59
CA GLN A 234 -8.97 -3.70 -14.27
C GLN A 234 -7.97 -4.28 -13.26
N GLN A 235 -7.84 -5.61 -13.19
CA GLN A 235 -6.89 -6.26 -12.28
C GLN A 235 -5.45 -5.88 -12.62
N ALA A 236 -5.07 -5.91 -13.90
CA ALA A 236 -3.73 -5.51 -14.31
C ALA A 236 -3.42 -4.04 -13.97
N LEU A 237 -4.42 -3.16 -14.07
CA LEU A 237 -4.27 -1.75 -13.71
C LEU A 237 -4.09 -1.58 -12.20
N THR A 238 -4.90 -2.24 -11.38
CA THR A 238 -4.77 -2.23 -9.91
C THR A 238 -3.43 -2.79 -9.46
N ASP A 239 -2.96 -3.89 -10.04
CA ASP A 239 -1.66 -4.49 -9.72
C ASP A 239 -0.50 -3.52 -10.05
N GLN A 240 -0.57 -2.83 -11.18
CA GLN A 240 0.43 -1.82 -11.57
C GLN A 240 0.43 -0.63 -10.62
N TRP A 241 -0.74 -0.15 -10.19
CA TRP A 241 -0.83 0.92 -9.21
C TRP A 241 -0.20 0.53 -7.87
N ARG A 242 -0.50 -0.67 -7.35
CA ARG A 242 0.10 -1.18 -6.11
C ARG A 242 1.62 -1.30 -6.24
N ALA A 243 2.10 -1.79 -7.38
CA ALA A 243 3.54 -1.91 -7.64
C ALA A 243 4.22 -0.55 -7.68
N ILE A 244 3.66 0.44 -8.36
CA ILE A 244 4.26 1.78 -8.45
C ILE A 244 4.22 2.50 -7.11
N ALA A 245 3.15 2.38 -6.34
CA ALA A 245 3.08 2.91 -4.99
C ALA A 245 4.23 2.37 -4.10
N ALA A 246 4.51 1.07 -4.19
CA ALA A 246 5.58 0.42 -3.43
C ALA A 246 7.00 0.80 -3.92
N ASN A 247 7.15 1.21 -5.17
CA ASN A 247 8.45 1.60 -5.76
C ASN A 247 8.64 3.12 -5.85
N ALA A 248 7.70 3.92 -5.35
CA ALA A 248 7.79 5.38 -5.37
C ALA A 248 8.95 5.87 -4.48
N GLU A 249 9.85 6.64 -5.08
CA GLU A 249 11.08 7.12 -4.42
C GLU A 249 10.80 8.37 -3.57
N GLY A 250 10.00 9.29 -4.09
CA GLY A 250 9.65 10.56 -3.47
C GLY A 250 8.37 10.48 -2.63
N PRO A 251 8.30 11.20 -1.49
CA PRO A 251 7.14 11.14 -0.60
C PRO A 251 5.87 11.72 -1.23
N GLN A 252 5.99 12.72 -2.11
CA GLN A 252 4.85 13.31 -2.82
C GLN A 252 4.19 12.29 -3.75
N PHE A 253 4.99 11.63 -4.60
CA PHE A 253 4.48 10.65 -5.53
C PHE A 253 4.01 9.38 -4.81
N ARG A 254 4.68 8.95 -3.74
CA ARG A 254 4.21 7.82 -2.93
C ARG A 254 2.81 8.05 -2.37
N ARG A 255 2.55 9.22 -1.78
CA ARG A 255 1.21 9.59 -1.29
C ARG A 255 0.17 9.54 -2.40
N LEU A 256 0.46 10.17 -3.53
CA LEU A 256 -0.43 10.16 -4.69
C LEU A 256 -0.67 8.74 -5.21
N ALA A 257 0.37 7.94 -5.41
CA ALA A 257 0.28 6.59 -5.93
C ALA A 257 -0.50 5.65 -5.00
N ILE A 258 -0.37 5.80 -3.68
CA ILE A 258 -1.19 5.06 -2.70
C ILE A 258 -2.67 5.42 -2.85
N GLN A 259 -2.99 6.70 -3.00
CA GLN A 259 -4.38 7.15 -3.20
C GLN A 259 -4.96 6.59 -4.52
N LEU A 260 -4.24 6.75 -5.63
CA LEU A 260 -4.67 6.25 -6.95
C LEU A 260 -4.78 4.72 -6.97
N ALA A 261 -3.93 4.01 -6.23
CA ALA A 261 -4.04 2.56 -6.06
C ALA A 261 -5.31 2.16 -5.29
N ALA A 262 -5.66 2.90 -4.23
CA ALA A 262 -6.88 2.67 -3.48
C ALA A 262 -8.12 2.91 -4.35
N GLU A 263 -8.15 3.98 -5.15
CA GLU A 263 -9.22 4.24 -6.12
C GLU A 263 -9.37 3.13 -7.15
N SER A 264 -8.25 2.64 -7.71
CA SER A 264 -8.27 1.55 -8.68
C SER A 264 -8.81 0.24 -8.07
N GLN A 265 -8.56 0.01 -6.78
CA GLN A 265 -9.05 -1.17 -6.06
C GLN A 265 -10.54 -1.06 -5.69
N GLY A 266 -11.03 0.15 -5.43
CA GLY A 266 -12.43 0.41 -5.07
C GLY A 266 -13.41 0.46 -6.25
N ALA A 267 -12.90 0.56 -7.49
CA ALA A 267 -13.69 0.73 -8.72
C ALA A 267 -14.40 -0.56 -9.22
#